data_AF-A0A948G1A0-F1
#
_entry.id   AF-A0A948G1A0-F1
#
_cell.length_a   1.000
_cell.length_b   1.000
_cell.length_c   1.000
_cell.angle_alpha   90.00
_cell.angle_beta   90.00
_cell.angle_gamma   90.00
#
_symmetry.space_group_name_H-M   'P 1'
#
loop_
_entity.id
_entity.type
_entity.pdbx_description
1 polymer ?
#
loop_
_entity_poly.entity_id
_entity_poly.type
_entity_poly.pdbx_seq_one_letter_code
_entity_poly.pdbx_strand_id
1 'polypeptide(L)'
;MVLIRIAIALSLVFSASGCATIYNPATERKEFIFITTPMEVSIGAHAASQVSRDFKISKDIQKNNRVKEIGAKIAAVSDRKDLKYKFAVIDDETLNAFTIPGGYLYVNSGLIDKAADDELACVIGHEIGHIAARHVAKKLQTQIGYDVLMNIAARKSGVADLQKAASITYNLVMLGYSRKDELLSDRMGVKYALKAGYDPYAMISFLKKLQEAKDEQIGFIFLRSHPYTSDRIKILQQQIPTIIERTEKQSVITAAVTQDQKNIVALPAESDKKRPLKVMCPVCRRIYPGGTNYCPYDGSKLK
;
A
#
# COMPACT_ATOMS: atom_id res chain seq x y z
N MET A 1 -37.85 -0.16 33.96
CA MET A 1 -37.49 -0.72 32.63
C MET A 1 -36.89 0.30 31.66
N VAL A 2 -37.37 1.55 31.61
CA VAL A 2 -36.85 2.59 30.68
C VAL A 2 -35.39 2.97 30.95
N LEU A 3 -35.00 3.14 32.22
CA LEU A 3 -33.62 3.47 32.62
C LEU A 3 -32.61 2.36 32.28
N ILE A 4 -33.01 1.09 32.37
CA ILE A 4 -32.17 -0.06 31.98
C ILE A 4 -31.98 -0.09 30.46
N ARG A 5 -33.02 0.23 29.68
CA ARG A 5 -32.92 0.33 28.21
C ARG A 5 -32.03 1.49 27.77
N ILE A 6 -32.10 2.63 28.46
CA ILE A 6 -31.22 3.79 28.21
C ILE A 6 -29.77 3.48 28.58
N ALA A 7 -29.53 2.80 29.71
CA ALA A 7 -28.18 2.39 30.12
C ALA A 7 -27.56 1.35 29.17
N ILE A 8 -28.34 0.39 28.67
CA ILE A 8 -27.88 -0.56 27.65
C ILE A 8 -27.58 0.15 26.33
N ALA A 9 -28.42 1.11 25.90
CA ALA A 9 -28.18 1.89 24.69
C ALA A 9 -26.92 2.76 24.79
N LEU A 10 -26.70 3.45 25.92
CA LEU A 10 -25.48 4.23 26.18
C LEU A 10 -24.22 3.36 26.28
N SER A 11 -24.32 2.17 26.87
CA SER A 11 -23.21 1.20 26.94
C SER A 11 -22.84 0.62 25.56
N LEU A 12 -23.81 0.45 24.66
CA LEU A 12 -23.56 0.03 23.27
C LEU A 12 -22.91 1.14 22.44
N VAL A 13 -23.30 2.40 22.65
CA VAL A 13 -22.70 3.56 21.96
C VAL A 13 -21.24 3.77 22.39
N PHE A 14 -20.92 3.59 23.68
CA PHE A 14 -19.53 3.75 24.16
C PHE A 14 -18.58 2.60 23.74
N SER A 15 -19.12 1.41 23.45
CA SER A 15 -18.33 0.25 23.02
C SER A 15 -17.97 0.26 21.52
N ALA A 16 -18.61 1.13 20.72
CA ALA A 16 -18.43 1.19 19.27
C ALA A 16 -17.26 2.10 18.82
N SER A 17 -16.77 2.98 19.69
CA SER A 17 -15.80 4.03 19.33
C SER A 17 -14.37 3.54 19.10
N GLY A 18 -14.07 2.26 19.36
CA GLY A 18 -12.73 1.69 19.31
C GLY A 18 -12.35 0.91 18.04
N CYS A 19 -13.28 0.64 17.12
CA CYS A 19 -13.06 -0.34 16.03
C CYS A 19 -12.77 0.24 14.64
N ALA A 20 -12.81 1.57 14.45
CA ALA A 20 -12.83 2.16 13.11
C ALA A 20 -11.54 2.88 12.69
N THR A 21 -10.51 2.92 13.55
CA THR A 21 -9.20 3.49 13.20
C THR A 21 -8.15 2.40 13.12
N ILE A 22 -7.34 2.42 12.05
CA ILE A 22 -6.24 1.49 11.81
C ILE A 22 -4.96 2.31 11.71
N TYR A 23 -3.88 1.85 12.35
CA TYR A 23 -2.57 2.45 12.16
C TYR A 23 -2.02 2.06 10.78
N ASN A 24 -1.66 3.06 9.97
CA ASN A 24 -1.06 2.84 8.67
C ASN A 24 0.45 3.11 8.74
N PRO A 25 1.32 2.08 8.65
CA PRO A 25 2.77 2.27 8.70
C PRO A 25 3.30 3.14 7.55
N ALA A 26 2.60 3.18 6.42
CA ALA A 26 2.98 3.98 5.26
C ALA A 26 2.85 5.49 5.50
N THR A 27 1.83 5.90 6.26
CA THR A 27 1.54 7.31 6.56
C THR A 27 1.94 7.71 7.97
N GLU A 28 2.38 6.74 8.77
CA GLU A 28 2.73 6.84 10.19
C GLU A 28 1.60 7.43 11.06
N ARG A 29 0.35 7.24 10.64
CA ARG A 29 -0.82 7.83 11.28
C ARG A 29 -1.91 6.80 11.57
N LYS A 30 -2.72 7.08 12.59
CA LYS A 30 -4.00 6.41 12.77
C LYS A 30 -5.00 7.01 11.80
N GLU A 31 -5.59 6.17 10.97
CA GLU A 31 -6.47 6.58 9.89
C GLU A 31 -7.79 5.84 9.99
N PHE A 32 -8.85 6.53 9.60
CA PHE A 32 -10.18 5.95 9.52
C PHE A 32 -10.38 5.35 8.12
N ILE A 33 -10.31 4.01 8.06
CA ILE A 33 -10.42 3.27 6.79
C ILE A 33 -11.40 2.11 6.98
N PHE A 34 -12.58 2.24 6.35
CA PHE A 34 -13.64 1.22 6.42
C PHE A 34 -13.44 0.06 5.45
N ILE A 35 -12.84 0.34 4.30
CA ILE A 35 -12.52 -0.70 3.33
C ILE A 35 -11.46 -1.59 3.99
N THR A 36 -11.83 -2.82 4.31
CA THR A 36 -10.89 -3.81 4.87
C THR A 36 -9.99 -4.35 3.76
N THR A 37 -8.83 -4.94 4.11
CA THR A 37 -7.95 -5.56 3.10
C THR A 37 -8.70 -6.61 2.24
N PRO A 38 -9.52 -7.53 2.79
CA PRO A 38 -10.28 -8.47 1.96
C PRO A 38 -11.26 -7.79 0.99
N MET A 39 -11.93 -6.73 1.43
CA MET A 39 -12.82 -5.94 0.57
C MET A 39 -12.03 -5.24 -0.55
N GLU A 40 -10.89 -4.63 -0.19
CA GLU A 40 -9.97 -4.00 -1.14
C GLU A 40 -9.52 -4.98 -2.23
N VAL A 41 -9.14 -6.20 -1.84
CA VAL A 41 -8.75 -7.28 -2.76
C VAL A 41 -9.89 -7.68 -3.68
N SER A 42 -11.11 -7.81 -3.14
CA SER A 42 -12.29 -8.17 -3.91
C SER A 42 -12.62 -7.11 -4.96
N ILE A 43 -12.67 -5.83 -4.55
CA ILE A 43 -12.91 -4.70 -5.46
C ILE A 43 -11.82 -4.66 -6.54
N GLY A 44 -10.57 -4.83 -6.14
CA GLY A 44 -9.42 -4.89 -7.05
C GLY A 44 -9.51 -5.97 -8.11
N ALA A 45 -9.95 -7.18 -7.75
CA ALA A 45 -10.12 -8.29 -8.69
C ALA A 45 -11.18 -7.98 -9.77
N HIS A 46 -12.28 -7.33 -9.38
CA HIS A 46 -13.29 -6.88 -10.34
C HIS A 46 -12.80 -5.74 -11.23
N ALA A 47 -12.08 -4.77 -10.66
CA ALA A 47 -11.46 -3.67 -11.43
C ALA A 47 -10.37 -4.18 -12.40
N ALA A 48 -9.61 -5.22 -12.04
CA ALA A 48 -8.63 -5.85 -12.93
C ALA A 48 -9.28 -6.45 -14.19
N SER A 49 -10.53 -6.90 -14.07
CA SER A 49 -11.31 -7.39 -15.21
C SER A 49 -11.72 -6.25 -16.16
N GLN A 50 -11.87 -5.02 -15.65
CA GLN A 50 -12.05 -3.82 -16.49
C GLN A 50 -10.75 -3.46 -17.22
N VAL A 51 -9.63 -3.42 -16.50
CA VAL A 51 -8.30 -3.16 -17.10
C VAL A 51 -8.02 -4.12 -18.25
N SER A 52 -8.29 -5.42 -18.07
CA SER A 52 -8.04 -6.44 -19.10
C SER A 52 -8.96 -6.32 -20.33
N ARG A 53 -10.06 -5.55 -20.25
CA ARG A 53 -10.93 -5.25 -21.40
C ARG A 53 -10.47 -3.98 -22.12
N ASP A 54 -10.04 -2.97 -21.37
CA ASP A 54 -9.70 -1.66 -21.90
C ASP A 54 -8.25 -1.61 -22.42
N PHE A 55 -7.37 -2.45 -21.89
CA PHE A 55 -5.94 -2.48 -22.23
C PHE A 55 -5.49 -3.85 -22.73
N LYS A 56 -4.59 -3.84 -23.72
CA LYS A 56 -3.95 -5.03 -24.25
C LYS A 56 -2.78 -5.43 -23.33
N ILE A 57 -2.90 -6.57 -22.65
CA ILE A 57 -1.81 -7.12 -21.85
C ILE A 57 -0.71 -7.67 -22.76
N SER A 58 0.52 -7.19 -22.56
CA SER A 58 1.69 -7.60 -23.32
C SER A 58 2.13 -9.01 -22.95
N LYS A 59 2.51 -9.78 -23.98
CA LYS A 59 3.03 -11.15 -23.85
C LYS A 59 4.57 -11.21 -23.89
N ASP A 60 5.23 -10.06 -23.92
CA ASP A 60 6.70 -9.98 -23.95
C ASP A 60 7.28 -10.53 -22.63
N ILE A 61 7.98 -11.66 -22.73
CA ILE A 61 8.51 -12.38 -21.56
C ILE A 61 9.61 -11.57 -20.86
N GLN A 62 10.45 -10.87 -21.62
CA GLN A 62 11.58 -10.12 -21.05
C GLN A 62 11.06 -8.92 -20.24
N LYS A 63 10.13 -8.14 -20.81
CA LYS A 63 9.51 -7.01 -20.13
C LYS A 63 8.74 -7.46 -18.89
N ASN A 64 7.95 -8.53 -18.99
CA ASN A 64 7.19 -9.06 -17.86
C ASN A 64 8.11 -9.57 -16.74
N ASN A 65 9.19 -10.28 -17.07
CA ASN A 65 10.16 -10.74 -16.06
C ASN A 65 10.86 -9.57 -15.37
N ARG A 66 11.33 -8.58 -16.12
CA ARG A 66 11.98 -7.38 -15.58
C ARG A 66 11.09 -6.65 -14.58
N VAL A 67 9.83 -6.37 -14.95
CA VAL A 67 8.87 -5.71 -14.04
C VAL A 67 8.57 -6.58 -12.83
N LYS A 68 8.41 -7.89 -13.00
CA LYS A 68 8.12 -8.81 -11.91
C LYS A 68 9.27 -8.91 -10.91
N GLU A 69 10.51 -8.96 -11.37
CA GLU A 69 11.70 -9.06 -10.52
C GLU A 69 11.91 -7.78 -9.70
N ILE A 70 11.91 -6.62 -10.37
CA ILE A 70 12.04 -5.32 -9.71
C ILE A 70 10.86 -5.12 -8.75
N GLY A 71 9.64 -5.35 -9.22
CA GLY A 71 8.43 -5.17 -8.42
C GLY A 71 8.38 -6.09 -7.20
N ALA A 72 8.84 -7.33 -7.31
CA ALA A 72 8.90 -8.24 -6.16
C ALA A 72 9.90 -7.75 -5.09
N LYS A 73 11.08 -7.25 -5.49
CA LYS A 73 12.06 -6.67 -4.55
C LYS A 73 11.48 -5.46 -3.81
N ILE A 74 10.84 -4.56 -4.54
CA ILE A 74 10.21 -3.35 -3.97
C ILE A 74 9.04 -3.73 -3.04
N ALA A 75 8.18 -4.65 -3.45
CA ALA A 75 7.04 -5.10 -2.63
C ALA A 75 7.49 -5.73 -1.30
N ALA A 76 8.58 -6.51 -1.31
CA ALA A 76 9.12 -7.18 -0.12
C ALA A 76 9.57 -6.20 0.99
N VAL A 77 10.07 -5.03 0.59
CA VAL A 77 10.53 -3.98 1.51
C VAL A 77 9.47 -2.90 1.80
N SER A 78 8.32 -2.98 1.13
CA SER A 78 7.23 -2.02 1.29
C SER A 78 6.56 -2.09 2.67
N ASP A 79 5.86 -1.02 3.05
CA ASP A 79 5.10 -0.96 4.29
C ASP A 79 3.76 -1.74 4.22
N ARG A 80 3.40 -2.32 3.06
CA ARG A 80 2.10 -2.96 2.81
C ARG A 80 2.20 -4.46 2.43
N LYS A 81 2.79 -5.26 3.33
CA LYS A 81 3.17 -6.66 3.11
C LYS A 81 2.04 -7.70 3.16
N ASP A 82 0.83 -7.33 3.59
CA ASP A 82 -0.33 -8.24 3.70
C ASP A 82 -1.01 -8.53 2.37
N LEU A 83 -0.57 -7.94 1.25
CA LEU A 83 -1.07 -8.29 -0.08
C LEU A 83 -0.13 -9.11 -0.94
N LYS A 84 -0.76 -9.89 -1.82
CA LYS A 84 -0.10 -10.55 -2.95
C LYS A 84 -0.08 -9.60 -4.13
N TYR A 85 1.09 -9.03 -4.41
CA TYR A 85 1.29 -8.16 -5.55
C TYR A 85 1.27 -8.94 -6.86
N LYS A 86 0.65 -8.36 -7.88
CA LYS A 86 0.56 -8.90 -9.24
C LYS A 86 1.02 -7.81 -10.19
N PHE A 87 1.94 -8.17 -11.07
CA PHE A 87 2.55 -7.27 -12.01
C PHE A 87 2.19 -7.72 -13.42
N ALA A 88 1.79 -6.78 -14.27
CA ALA A 88 1.51 -7.03 -15.67
C ALA A 88 2.02 -5.86 -16.53
N VAL A 89 2.43 -6.18 -17.76
CA VAL A 89 2.83 -5.17 -18.73
C VAL A 89 1.66 -4.89 -19.67
N ILE A 90 1.39 -3.61 -19.94
CA ILE A 90 0.43 -3.17 -20.96
C ILE A 90 1.22 -2.84 -22.24
N ASP A 91 0.71 -3.31 -23.37
CA ASP A 91 1.23 -3.03 -24.71
C ASP A 91 0.80 -1.61 -25.14
N ASP A 92 1.58 -0.62 -24.71
CA ASP A 92 1.35 0.81 -24.89
C ASP A 92 2.71 1.54 -24.83
N GLU A 93 2.96 2.47 -25.75
CA GLU A 93 4.22 3.20 -25.89
C GLU A 93 4.33 4.42 -24.95
N THR A 94 3.27 4.74 -24.22
CA THR A 94 3.26 5.85 -23.27
C THR A 94 4.09 5.55 -22.01
N LEU A 95 4.66 6.60 -21.41
CA LEU A 95 5.45 6.57 -20.18
C LEU A 95 4.55 6.50 -18.94
N ASN A 96 3.80 5.41 -18.78
CA ASN A 96 2.80 5.28 -17.72
C ASN A 96 2.98 3.98 -16.90
N ALA A 97 2.65 4.07 -15.62
CA ALA A 97 2.41 2.94 -14.73
C ALA A 97 1.28 3.34 -13.78
N PHE A 98 0.46 2.38 -13.36
CA PHE A 98 -0.59 2.63 -12.39
C PHE A 98 -0.89 1.40 -11.55
N THR A 99 -1.52 1.64 -10.42
CA THR A 99 -2.01 0.61 -9.51
C THR A 99 -3.51 0.69 -9.31
N ILE A 100 -4.11 -0.48 -9.10
CA ILE A 100 -5.48 -0.59 -8.61
C ILE A 100 -5.46 -1.33 -7.25
N PRO A 101 -6.51 -1.19 -6.43
CA PRO A 101 -6.58 -1.85 -5.14
C PRO A 101 -6.35 -3.36 -5.21
N GLY A 102 -5.93 -3.98 -4.12
CA GLY A 102 -5.72 -5.43 -4.10
C GLY A 102 -4.37 -5.90 -4.65
N GLY A 103 -3.43 -4.98 -4.88
CA GLY A 103 -2.04 -5.29 -5.19
C GLY A 103 -1.75 -5.49 -6.68
N TYR A 104 -2.62 -5.02 -7.57
CA TYR A 104 -2.36 -5.08 -9.02
C TYR A 104 -1.60 -3.82 -9.46
N LEU A 105 -0.52 -4.04 -10.19
CA LEU A 105 0.33 -3.00 -10.75
C LEU A 105 0.52 -3.27 -12.24
N TYR A 106 0.31 -2.22 -13.03
CA TYR A 106 0.46 -2.25 -14.47
C TYR A 106 1.53 -1.25 -14.90
N VAL A 107 2.41 -1.67 -15.81
CA VAL A 107 3.45 -0.81 -16.39
C VAL A 107 3.33 -0.86 -17.91
N ASN A 108 3.34 0.29 -18.57
CA ASN A 108 3.31 0.35 -20.02
C ASN A 108 4.68 -0.03 -20.61
N SER A 109 4.68 -0.72 -21.74
CA SER A 109 5.91 -1.14 -22.41
C SER A 109 6.84 0.02 -22.75
N GLY A 110 6.30 1.18 -23.14
CA GLY A 110 7.11 2.36 -23.45
C GLY A 110 7.87 2.92 -22.25
N LEU A 111 7.31 2.81 -21.04
CA LEU A 111 8.03 3.14 -19.81
C LEU A 111 9.21 2.18 -19.60
N ILE A 112 8.98 0.88 -19.77
CA ILE A 112 10.02 -0.14 -19.61
C ILE A 112 11.16 0.08 -20.60
N ASP A 113 10.84 0.44 -21.85
CA ASP A 113 11.82 0.64 -22.91
C ASP A 113 12.73 1.88 -22.68
N LYS A 114 12.24 2.89 -21.95
CA LYS A 114 12.93 4.17 -21.76
C LYS A 114 13.56 4.36 -20.37
N ALA A 115 13.10 3.60 -19.38
CA ALA A 115 13.57 3.69 -18.00
C ALA A 115 14.75 2.74 -17.75
N ALA A 116 15.76 3.23 -17.02
CA ALA A 116 16.76 2.37 -16.39
C ALA A 116 16.13 1.56 -15.24
N ASP A 117 16.82 0.53 -14.75
CA ASP A 117 16.31 -0.33 -13.67
C ASP A 117 16.05 0.45 -12.37
N ASP A 118 16.95 1.37 -11.99
CA ASP A 118 16.76 2.21 -10.81
C ASP A 118 15.55 3.15 -10.96
N GLU A 119 15.35 3.71 -12.16
CA GLU A 119 14.20 4.57 -12.45
C GLU A 119 12.89 3.78 -12.40
N LEU A 120 12.86 2.60 -13.03
CA LEU A 120 11.72 1.70 -13.01
C LEU A 120 11.41 1.23 -11.58
N ALA A 121 12.43 0.98 -10.77
CA ALA A 121 12.29 0.64 -9.35
C ALA A 121 11.67 1.80 -8.55
N CYS A 122 12.10 3.05 -8.80
CA CYS A 122 11.49 4.23 -8.20
C CYS A 122 10.03 4.40 -8.60
N VAL A 123 9.68 4.25 -9.89
CA VAL A 123 8.29 4.33 -10.39
C VAL A 123 7.41 3.25 -9.76
N ILE A 124 7.87 1.99 -9.74
CA ILE A 124 7.14 0.89 -9.10
C ILE A 124 7.02 1.15 -7.59
N GLY A 125 8.06 1.69 -6.96
CA GLY A 125 8.04 2.11 -5.56
C GLY A 125 6.99 3.18 -5.27
N HIS A 126 6.87 4.18 -6.13
CA HIS A 126 5.85 5.23 -6.04
C HIS A 126 4.44 4.65 -6.13
N GLU A 127 4.21 3.79 -7.11
CA GLU A 127 2.93 3.07 -7.27
C GLU A 127 2.58 2.19 -6.07
N ILE A 128 3.57 1.46 -5.53
CA ILE A 128 3.39 0.70 -4.29
C ILE A 128 3.18 1.64 -3.09
N GLY A 129 3.72 2.86 -3.13
CA GLY A 129 3.45 3.94 -2.17
C GLY A 129 1.97 4.32 -2.13
N HIS A 130 1.31 4.46 -3.29
CA HIS A 130 -0.14 4.70 -3.36
C HIS A 130 -0.96 3.57 -2.73
N ILE A 131 -0.58 2.31 -3.01
CA ILE A 131 -1.20 1.13 -2.39
C ILE A 131 -0.96 1.14 -0.87
N ALA A 132 0.26 1.40 -0.43
CA ALA A 132 0.66 1.39 0.97
C ALA A 132 -0.09 2.46 1.78
N ALA A 133 -0.18 3.67 1.23
CA ALA A 133 -0.95 4.76 1.81
C ALA A 133 -2.47 4.60 1.61
N ARG A 134 -2.93 3.55 0.91
CA ARG A 134 -4.34 3.22 0.65
C ARG A 134 -5.14 4.38 0.04
N HIS A 135 -4.51 5.17 -0.85
CA HIS A 135 -5.12 6.39 -1.40
C HIS A 135 -6.44 6.10 -2.14
N VAL A 136 -6.48 5.07 -2.98
CA VAL A 136 -7.69 4.70 -3.72
C VAL A 136 -8.80 4.25 -2.77
N ALA A 137 -8.48 3.47 -1.73
CA ALA A 137 -9.47 3.05 -0.74
C ALA A 137 -10.06 4.26 0.01
N LYS A 138 -9.22 5.24 0.40
CA LYS A 138 -9.65 6.49 1.06
C LYS A 138 -10.53 7.36 0.16
N LYS A 139 -10.25 7.41 -1.13
CA LYS A 139 -11.11 8.11 -2.11
C LYS A 139 -12.42 7.36 -2.32
N LEU A 140 -12.36 6.05 -2.51
CA LEU A 140 -13.54 5.23 -2.74
C LEU A 140 -14.50 5.34 -1.57
N GLN A 141 -14.02 5.21 -0.32
CA GLN A 141 -14.89 5.33 0.85
C GLN A 141 -15.58 6.69 0.94
N THR A 142 -14.90 7.76 0.52
CA THR A 142 -15.48 9.12 0.45
C THR A 142 -16.56 9.21 -0.63
N GLN A 143 -16.37 8.50 -1.76
CA GLN A 143 -17.26 8.56 -2.92
C GLN A 143 -18.53 7.71 -2.79
N ILE A 144 -18.43 6.48 -2.26
CA ILE A 144 -19.58 5.56 -2.20
C ILE A 144 -20.40 5.67 -0.91
N GLY A 145 -19.89 6.41 0.08
CA GLY A 145 -20.56 6.61 1.36
C GLY A 145 -20.62 5.37 2.25
N TYR A 146 -21.03 5.56 3.49
CA TYR A 146 -20.99 4.53 4.53
C TYR A 146 -21.96 3.36 4.26
N ASP A 147 -23.16 3.65 3.75
CA ASP A 147 -24.20 2.62 3.58
C ASP A 147 -23.81 1.55 2.56
N VAL A 148 -23.21 1.95 1.44
CA VAL A 148 -22.71 1.00 0.42
C VAL A 148 -21.57 0.16 0.98
N LEU A 149 -20.63 0.78 1.71
CA LEU A 149 -19.52 0.07 2.36
C LEU A 149 -20.03 -0.97 3.35
N MET A 150 -21.03 -0.63 4.16
CA MET A 150 -21.60 -1.54 5.16
C MET A 150 -22.35 -2.71 4.53
N ASN A 151 -23.07 -2.49 3.43
CA ASN A 151 -23.72 -3.57 2.69
C ASN A 151 -22.69 -4.54 2.09
N ILE A 152 -21.58 -4.03 1.55
CA ILE A 152 -20.47 -4.86 1.05
C ILE A 152 -19.79 -5.61 2.21
N ALA A 153 -19.48 -4.92 3.31
CA ALA A 153 -18.82 -5.51 4.48
C ALA A 153 -19.66 -6.63 5.12
N ALA A 154 -20.98 -6.43 5.20
CA ALA A 154 -21.92 -7.40 5.76
C ALA A 154 -22.17 -8.61 4.84
N ARG A 155 -21.55 -8.66 3.65
CA ARG A 155 -21.83 -9.64 2.58
C ARG A 155 -23.32 -9.69 2.20
N LYS A 156 -24.04 -8.59 2.45
CA LYS A 156 -25.43 -8.38 2.04
C LYS A 156 -25.50 -7.77 0.63
N SER A 157 -24.37 -7.26 0.14
CA SER A 157 -24.21 -6.76 -1.21
C SER A 157 -24.37 -7.86 -2.25
N GLY A 158 -25.15 -7.59 -3.28
CA GLY A 158 -25.16 -8.40 -4.49
C GLY A 158 -23.92 -8.15 -5.36
N VAL A 159 -23.75 -8.96 -6.42
CA VAL A 159 -22.70 -8.76 -7.44
C VAL A 159 -22.73 -7.34 -8.03
N ALA A 160 -23.92 -6.73 -8.13
CA ALA A 160 -24.12 -5.39 -8.65
C ALA A 160 -23.41 -4.30 -7.82
N ASP A 161 -23.45 -4.36 -6.49
CA ASP A 161 -22.80 -3.37 -5.62
C ASP A 161 -21.27 -3.45 -5.72
N LEU A 162 -20.74 -4.68 -5.82
CA LEU A 162 -19.32 -4.91 -5.99
C LEU A 162 -18.83 -4.44 -7.37
N GLN A 163 -19.62 -4.65 -8.42
CA GLN A 163 -19.35 -4.11 -9.76
C GLN A 163 -19.41 -2.58 -9.79
N LYS A 164 -20.35 -1.97 -9.06
CA LYS A 164 -20.43 -0.52 -8.91
C LYS A 164 -19.20 0.03 -8.20
N ALA A 165 -18.80 -0.57 -7.08
CA ALA A 165 -17.59 -0.19 -6.35
C ALA A 165 -16.33 -0.35 -7.21
N ALA A 166 -16.22 -1.42 -7.99
CA ALA A 166 -15.12 -1.65 -8.92
C ALA A 166 -15.07 -0.60 -10.03
N SER A 167 -16.21 -0.28 -10.66
CA SER A 167 -16.29 0.75 -11.71
C SER A 167 -15.92 2.14 -11.19
N ILE A 168 -16.40 2.50 -9.99
CA ILE A 168 -16.01 3.76 -9.35
C ILE A 168 -14.52 3.76 -9.03
N THR A 169 -13.98 2.65 -8.52
CA THR A 169 -12.55 2.50 -8.23
C THR A 169 -11.71 2.72 -9.48
N TYR A 170 -12.08 2.09 -10.58
CA TYR A 170 -11.39 2.24 -11.87
C TYR A 170 -11.35 3.71 -12.30
N ASN A 171 -12.50 4.41 -12.24
CA ASN A 171 -12.56 5.83 -12.54
C ASN A 171 -11.71 6.70 -11.59
N LEU A 172 -11.71 6.39 -10.28
CA LEU A 172 -10.94 7.15 -9.28
C LEU A 172 -9.42 7.04 -9.48
N VAL A 173 -8.93 5.90 -9.98
CA VAL A 173 -7.52 5.73 -10.36
C VAL A 173 -7.20 6.63 -11.56
N MET A 174 -8.07 6.67 -12.56
CA MET A 174 -7.88 7.50 -13.76
C MET A 174 -8.04 9.00 -13.51
N LEU A 175 -8.79 9.40 -12.47
CA LEU A 175 -8.96 10.81 -12.08
C LEU A 175 -7.73 11.42 -11.42
N GLY A 176 -6.79 10.59 -10.95
CA GLY A 176 -5.52 11.05 -10.39
C GLY A 176 -5.53 11.44 -8.94
N TYR A 177 -4.32 11.61 -8.39
CA TYR A 177 -4.07 11.79 -6.96
C TYR A 177 -3.88 13.25 -6.56
N SER A 178 -4.15 13.56 -5.29
CA SER A 178 -3.89 14.90 -4.79
C SER A 178 -2.39 15.17 -4.76
N ARG A 179 -1.97 16.43 -4.80
CA ARG A 179 -0.55 16.81 -4.65
C ARG A 179 0.10 16.21 -3.39
N LYS A 180 -0.66 16.12 -2.29
CA LYS A 180 -0.17 15.53 -1.03
C LYS A 180 0.05 14.02 -1.16
N ASP A 181 -0.82 13.33 -1.88
CA ASP A 181 -0.71 11.90 -2.15
C ASP A 181 0.50 11.60 -3.05
N GLU A 182 0.73 12.42 -4.09
CA GLU A 182 1.91 12.33 -4.96
C GLU A 182 3.20 12.51 -4.16
N LEU A 183 3.31 13.59 -3.38
CA LEU A 183 4.52 13.86 -2.57
C LEU A 183 4.78 12.81 -1.50
N LEU A 184 3.73 12.20 -0.95
CA LEU A 184 3.90 11.07 -0.04
C LEU A 184 4.47 9.87 -0.81
N SER A 185 3.88 9.55 -1.97
CA SER A 185 4.23 8.37 -2.76
C SER A 185 5.63 8.51 -3.37
N ASP A 186 6.06 9.71 -3.73
CA ASP A 186 7.44 10.06 -4.08
C ASP A 186 8.43 9.62 -3.00
N ARG A 187 8.18 10.05 -1.75
CA ARG A 187 9.04 9.70 -0.59
C ARG A 187 9.05 8.20 -0.34
N MET A 188 7.89 7.55 -0.48
CA MET A 188 7.78 6.11 -0.31
C MET A 188 8.54 5.38 -1.42
N GLY A 189 8.42 5.82 -2.66
CA GLY A 189 9.12 5.24 -3.80
C GLY A 189 10.63 5.33 -3.63
N VAL A 190 11.15 6.49 -3.23
CA VAL A 190 12.56 6.67 -2.86
C VAL A 190 12.96 5.75 -1.72
N LYS A 191 12.19 5.72 -0.62
CA LYS A 191 12.45 4.85 0.55
C LYS A 191 12.51 3.38 0.16
N TYR A 192 11.58 2.92 -0.67
CA TYR A 192 11.48 1.52 -1.09
C TYR A 192 12.57 1.14 -2.08
N ALA A 193 12.88 2.01 -3.05
CA ALA A 193 14.01 1.83 -3.96
C ALA A 193 15.32 1.67 -3.19
N LEU A 194 15.60 2.59 -2.25
CA LEU A 194 16.76 2.52 -1.37
C LEU A 194 16.82 1.21 -0.58
N LYS A 195 15.71 0.82 0.08
CA LYS A 195 15.65 -0.43 0.85
C LYS A 195 15.84 -1.68 -0.02
N ALA A 196 15.47 -1.62 -1.29
CA ALA A 196 15.63 -2.70 -2.25
C ALA A 196 17.00 -2.70 -2.96
N GLY A 197 17.88 -1.73 -2.64
CA GLY A 197 19.23 -1.63 -3.18
C GLY A 197 19.34 -0.88 -4.51
N TYR A 198 18.34 -0.07 -4.86
CA TYR A 198 18.34 0.80 -6.05
C TYR A 198 18.74 2.24 -5.68
N ASP A 199 19.20 3.00 -6.67
CA ASP A 199 19.56 4.42 -6.47
C ASP A 199 18.33 5.29 -6.13
N PRO A 200 18.26 5.89 -4.92
CA PRO A 200 17.15 6.76 -4.54
C PRO A 200 17.05 8.05 -5.39
N TYR A 201 18.14 8.49 -6.03
CA TYR A 201 18.14 9.68 -6.89
C TYR A 201 17.56 9.42 -8.28
N ALA A 202 17.36 8.15 -8.66
CA ALA A 202 16.77 7.78 -9.95
C ALA A 202 15.32 8.28 -10.10
N MET A 203 14.59 8.50 -9.00
CA MET A 203 13.27 9.16 -9.07
C MET A 203 13.36 10.57 -9.66
N ILE A 204 14.39 11.34 -9.29
CA ILE A 204 14.60 12.68 -9.86
C ILE A 204 14.99 12.56 -11.33
N SER A 205 15.83 11.59 -11.69
CA SER A 205 16.18 11.31 -13.10
C SER A 205 14.92 11.04 -13.93
N PHE A 206 14.05 10.16 -13.45
CA PHE A 206 12.80 9.82 -14.15
C PHE A 206 11.86 11.02 -14.26
N LEU A 207 11.67 11.81 -13.19
CA LEU A 207 10.83 13.01 -13.25
C LEU A 207 11.36 14.07 -14.22
N LYS A 208 12.68 14.19 -14.38
CA LYS A 208 13.28 15.06 -15.41
C LYS A 208 13.03 14.52 -16.81
N LYS A 209 13.13 13.20 -17.03
CA LYS A 209 12.76 12.57 -18.31
C LYS A 209 11.30 12.85 -18.66
N LEU A 210 10.39 12.80 -17.69
CA LEU A 210 8.99 13.19 -17.89
C LEU A 210 8.85 14.68 -18.20
N GLN A 211 9.62 15.55 -17.55
CA GLN A 211 9.61 16.99 -17.83
C GLN A 211 10.08 17.33 -19.26
N GLU A 212 11.00 16.54 -19.81
CA GLU A 212 11.56 16.70 -21.16
C GLU A 212 10.74 15.97 -22.24
N ALA A 213 9.92 14.98 -21.85
CA ALA A 213 9.07 14.25 -22.76
C ALA A 213 7.90 15.11 -23.26
N LYS A 214 7.45 14.84 -24.49
CA LYS A 214 6.23 15.48 -25.02
C LYS A 214 4.99 14.88 -24.36
N ASP A 215 3.93 15.67 -24.23
CA ASP A 215 2.67 15.23 -23.60
C ASP A 215 2.11 13.94 -24.24
N GLU A 216 2.26 13.76 -25.56
CA GLU A 216 1.83 12.54 -26.26
C GLU A 216 2.62 11.31 -25.83
N GLN A 217 3.90 11.46 -25.45
CA GLN A 217 4.75 10.36 -24.99
C GLN A 217 4.45 9.96 -23.55
N ILE A 218 3.91 10.86 -22.76
CA ILE A 218 3.51 10.61 -21.37
C ILE A 218 2.10 10.00 -21.32
N GLY A 219 1.25 10.46 -22.24
CA GLY A 219 -0.15 10.08 -22.32
C GLY A 219 -1.01 10.93 -21.38
N PHE A 220 -2.16 11.37 -21.89
CA PHE A 220 -3.09 12.23 -21.17
C PHE A 220 -3.59 11.62 -19.86
N ILE A 221 -3.70 10.29 -19.80
CA ILE A 221 -4.10 9.57 -18.59
C ILE A 221 -3.04 9.73 -17.49
N PHE A 222 -1.75 9.58 -17.80
CA PHE A 222 -0.69 9.76 -16.81
C PHE A 222 -0.55 11.21 -16.36
N LEU A 223 -0.62 12.17 -17.28
CA LEU A 223 -0.58 13.60 -16.93
C LEU A 223 -1.69 14.02 -15.97
N ARG A 224 -2.87 13.41 -16.11
CA ARG A 224 -3.99 13.61 -15.19
C ARG A 224 -3.84 12.82 -13.91
N SER A 225 -3.34 11.59 -14.00
CA SER A 225 -3.27 10.71 -12.83
C SER A 225 -2.13 11.10 -11.87
N HIS A 226 -0.98 11.46 -12.44
CA HIS A 226 0.26 11.86 -11.78
C HIS A 226 0.85 13.09 -12.47
N PRO A 227 0.35 14.31 -12.22
CA PRO A 227 0.93 15.50 -12.81
C PRO A 227 2.40 15.61 -12.41
N TYR A 228 3.29 15.62 -13.41
CA TYR A 228 4.70 15.94 -13.17
C TYR A 228 4.79 17.44 -12.82
N THR A 229 5.59 17.76 -11.81
CA THR A 229 5.77 19.17 -11.40
C THR A 229 7.22 19.40 -11.02
N SER A 230 7.73 20.58 -11.38
CA SER A 230 9.05 21.04 -10.93
C SER A 230 9.16 21.08 -9.40
N ASP A 231 8.03 21.24 -8.70
CA ASP A 231 7.94 21.18 -7.25
C ASP A 231 8.24 19.79 -6.68
N ARG A 232 7.78 18.70 -7.31
CA ARG A 232 8.11 17.33 -6.86
C ARG A 232 9.61 17.09 -6.91
N ILE A 233 10.27 17.49 -8.00
CA ILE A 233 11.73 17.39 -8.15
C ILE A 233 12.45 18.17 -7.03
N LYS A 234 12.08 19.44 -6.82
CA LYS A 234 12.68 20.29 -5.77
C LYS A 234 12.51 19.69 -4.37
N ILE A 235 11.31 19.19 -4.06
CA ILE A 235 11.00 18.59 -2.77
C ILE A 235 11.81 17.30 -2.57
N LEU A 236 11.92 16.46 -3.59
CA LEU A 236 12.74 15.25 -3.54
C LEU A 236 14.22 15.55 -3.36
N GLN A 237 14.75 16.56 -4.06
CA GLN A 237 16.15 17.00 -3.90
C GLN A 237 16.47 17.37 -2.45
N GLN A 238 15.51 18.00 -1.75
CA GLN A 238 15.66 18.36 -0.34
C GLN A 238 15.51 17.16 0.61
N GLN A 239 14.65 16.20 0.27
CA GLN A 239 14.24 15.14 1.19
C GLN A 239 15.03 13.84 1.07
N ILE A 240 15.58 13.52 -0.11
CA ILE A 240 16.35 12.28 -0.32
C ILE A 240 17.49 12.13 0.71
N PRO A 241 18.32 13.14 1.00
CA PRO A 241 19.39 12.99 2.00
C PRO A 241 18.86 12.55 3.37
N THR A 242 17.76 13.15 3.82
CA THR A 242 17.10 12.76 5.09
C THR A 242 16.45 11.38 5.01
N ILE A 243 15.89 10.99 3.87
CA ILE A 243 15.32 9.64 3.68
C ILE A 243 16.44 8.58 3.77
N ILE A 244 17.60 8.84 3.15
CA ILE A 244 18.77 7.97 3.21
C ILE A 244 19.21 7.80 4.67
N GLU A 245 19.51 8.92 5.34
CA GLU A 245 19.98 8.92 6.73
C GLU A 245 19.02 8.15 7.66
N ARG A 246 17.71 8.38 7.54
CA ARG A 246 16.70 7.70 8.37
C ARG A 246 16.61 6.21 8.07
N THR A 247 16.70 5.83 6.79
CA THR A 247 16.59 4.43 6.37
C THR A 247 17.80 3.62 6.82
N GLU A 248 18.99 4.19 6.71
CA GLU A 248 20.25 3.58 7.18
C GLU A 248 20.30 3.45 8.70
N LYS A 249 19.88 4.48 9.45
CA LYS A 249 19.77 4.36 10.92
C LYS A 249 18.82 3.23 11.32
N GLN A 250 17.70 3.07 10.61
CA GLN A 250 16.75 2.00 10.90
C GLN A 250 17.29 0.60 10.56
N SER A 251 18.11 0.47 9.51
CA SER A 251 18.75 -0.81 9.19
C SER A 251 19.81 -1.20 10.23
N VAL A 252 20.61 -0.24 10.71
CA VAL A 252 21.60 -0.45 11.78
C VAL A 252 20.92 -0.87 13.08
N ILE A 253 19.84 -0.20 13.49
CA ILE A 253 19.09 -0.59 14.70
C ILE A 253 18.52 -2.01 14.54
N THR A 254 17.96 -2.34 13.38
CA THR A 254 17.41 -3.68 13.13
C THR A 254 18.50 -4.76 13.17
N ALA A 255 19.68 -4.47 12.61
CA ALA A 255 20.84 -5.35 12.64
C ALA A 255 21.41 -5.52 14.06
N ALA A 256 21.52 -4.43 14.82
CA ALA A 256 21.97 -4.45 16.21
C ALA A 256 21.00 -5.25 17.11
N VAL A 257 19.68 -5.04 16.98
CA VAL A 257 18.67 -5.80 17.72
C VAL A 257 18.71 -7.29 17.39
N THR A 258 18.97 -7.66 16.12
CA THR A 258 19.08 -9.06 15.71
C THR A 258 20.40 -9.71 16.11
N GLN A 259 21.49 -8.95 16.26
CA GLN A 259 22.76 -9.43 16.81
C GLN A 259 22.70 -9.58 18.33
N ASP A 260 22.07 -8.64 19.04
CA ASP A 260 21.94 -8.71 20.50
C ASP A 260 21.05 -9.89 20.91
N GLN A 261 19.99 -10.19 20.15
CA GLN A 261 19.20 -11.42 20.32
C GLN A 261 19.97 -12.72 20.06
N LYS A 262 21.07 -12.69 19.31
CA LYS A 262 21.97 -13.84 19.11
C LYS A 262 23.07 -13.93 20.18
N ASN A 263 23.38 -12.82 20.86
CA ASN A 263 24.41 -12.72 21.91
C ASN A 263 23.85 -12.78 23.34
N ILE A 264 22.53 -12.92 23.53
CA ILE A 264 21.98 -13.41 24.79
C ILE A 264 22.46 -14.86 24.93
N VAL A 265 23.56 -15.04 25.66
CA VAL A 265 23.94 -16.32 26.29
C VAL A 265 22.66 -16.94 26.82
N ALA A 266 22.36 -18.16 26.36
CA ALA A 266 21.23 -18.93 26.83
C ALA A 266 21.18 -18.87 28.35
N LEU A 267 20.29 -18.01 28.88
CA LEU A 267 19.83 -18.13 30.25
C LEU A 267 19.32 -19.57 30.37
N PRO A 268 19.69 -20.31 31.42
CA PRO A 268 19.28 -21.70 31.57
C PRO A 268 17.78 -21.74 31.36
N ALA A 269 17.36 -22.58 30.41
CA ALA A 269 15.98 -22.69 29.98
C ALA A 269 15.09 -22.78 31.22
N GLU A 270 14.40 -21.69 31.54
CA GLU A 270 13.31 -21.74 32.50
C GLU A 270 12.34 -22.75 31.93
N SER A 271 12.19 -23.85 32.66
CA SER A 271 11.37 -25.01 32.34
C SER A 271 10.12 -24.63 31.54
N ASP A 272 10.01 -25.25 30.37
CA ASP A 272 8.89 -25.21 29.42
C ASP A 272 7.52 -25.14 30.11
N LYS A 273 7.06 -23.92 30.42
CA LYS A 273 5.63 -23.67 30.57
C LYS A 273 5.08 -23.57 29.16
N LYS A 274 4.58 -24.69 28.64
CA LYS A 274 3.92 -24.79 27.34
C LYS A 274 3.03 -23.55 27.12
N ARG A 275 3.45 -22.69 26.19
CA ARG A 275 2.68 -21.52 25.79
C ARG A 275 1.29 -21.99 25.34
N PRO A 276 0.20 -21.36 25.80
CA PRO A 276 -1.14 -21.79 25.43
C PRO A 276 -1.31 -21.70 23.91
N LEU A 277 -1.98 -22.68 23.30
CA LEU A 277 -2.21 -22.73 21.84
C LEU A 277 -2.90 -21.47 21.30
N LYS A 278 -3.58 -20.75 22.19
CA LYS A 278 -4.29 -19.51 21.91
C LYS A 278 -4.06 -18.51 23.04
N VAL A 279 -3.74 -17.27 22.68
CA VAL A 279 -3.53 -16.13 23.60
C VAL A 279 -4.57 -15.05 23.32
N MET A 280 -5.24 -14.57 24.36
CA MET A 280 -6.23 -13.49 24.23
C MET A 280 -5.54 -12.16 24.48
N CYS A 281 -5.73 -11.21 23.57
CA CYS A 281 -5.27 -9.85 23.78
C CYS A 281 -5.96 -9.22 24.98
N PRO A 282 -5.21 -8.63 25.94
CA PRO A 282 -5.79 -8.00 27.12
C PRO A 282 -6.59 -6.73 26.77
N VAL A 283 -6.28 -6.11 25.63
CA VAL A 283 -6.87 -4.85 25.18
C VAL A 283 -8.06 -5.11 24.26
N CYS A 284 -7.86 -5.70 23.07
CA CYS A 284 -8.95 -5.94 22.12
C CYS A 284 -9.77 -7.21 22.36
N ARG A 285 -9.42 -8.03 23.38
CA ARG A 285 -10.11 -9.28 23.76
C ARG A 285 -10.23 -10.34 22.65
N ARG A 286 -9.48 -10.20 21.56
CA ARG A 286 -9.42 -11.19 20.48
C ARG A 286 -8.40 -12.28 20.77
N ILE A 287 -8.65 -13.46 20.23
CA ILE A 287 -7.84 -14.65 20.46
C ILE A 287 -6.93 -14.89 19.24
N TYR A 288 -5.64 -15.06 19.51
CA TYR A 288 -4.59 -15.29 18.52
C TYR A 288 -3.89 -16.62 18.76
N PRO A 289 -3.21 -17.20 17.76
CA PRO A 289 -2.34 -18.35 17.98
C PRO A 289 -1.26 -18.06 19.02
N GLY A 290 -0.90 -19.05 19.85
CA GLY A 290 0.08 -18.92 20.94
C GLY A 290 1.49 -18.46 20.53
N GLY A 291 1.81 -18.54 19.22
CA GLY A 291 3.06 -18.02 18.66
C GLY A 291 3.02 -16.51 18.33
N THR A 292 1.87 -15.85 18.46
CA THR A 292 1.74 -14.41 18.18
C THR A 292 2.24 -13.60 19.39
N ASN A 293 3.34 -12.86 19.22
CA ASN A 293 3.97 -12.09 20.31
C ASN A 293 3.29 -10.73 20.57
N TYR A 294 2.63 -10.16 19.57
CA TYR A 294 1.97 -8.84 19.66
C TYR A 294 0.63 -8.84 18.94
N CYS A 295 -0.36 -8.16 19.52
CA CYS A 295 -1.69 -8.02 18.94
C CYS A 295 -1.64 -7.25 17.61
N PRO A 296 -2.08 -7.83 16.48
CA PRO A 296 -2.08 -7.16 15.18
C PRO A 296 -3.00 -5.94 15.08
N TYR A 297 -3.90 -5.75 16.05
CA TYR A 297 -4.92 -4.71 16.02
C TYR A 297 -4.60 -3.53 16.93
N ASP A 298 -3.94 -3.76 18.07
CA ASP A 298 -3.65 -2.71 19.05
C ASP A 298 -2.16 -2.64 19.47
N GLY A 299 -1.33 -3.57 18.99
CA GLY A 299 0.12 -3.59 19.28
C GLY A 299 0.51 -4.07 20.69
N SER A 300 -0.45 -4.46 21.53
CA SER A 300 -0.15 -4.93 22.90
C SER A 300 0.57 -6.28 22.89
N LYS A 301 1.48 -6.48 23.86
CA LYS A 301 2.23 -7.73 24.02
C LYS A 301 1.30 -8.83 24.51
N LEU A 302 1.23 -9.94 23.78
CA LEU A 302 0.42 -11.11 24.13
C LEU A 302 1.26 -12.04 25.03
N LYS A 303 0.75 -12.35 26.23
CA LYS A 303 1.37 -13.28 27.18
C LYS A 303 0.84 -14.69 26.96
#